data_AF-A0A7C1ZR51-F1
#
_entry.id   AF-A0A7C1ZR51-F1
#
_cell.length_a   1.000
_cell.length_b   1.000
_cell.length_c   1.000
_cell.angle_alpha   90.00
_cell.angle_beta   90.00
_cell.angle_gamma   90.00
#
_symmetry.space_group_name_H-M   'P 1'
#
loop_
_entity.id
_entity.type
_entity.pdbx_description
1 polymer ?
#
loop_
_entity_poly.entity_id
_entity_poly.type
_entity_poly.pdbx_seq_one_letter_code
_entity_poly.pdbx_strand_id
1 'polypeptide(L)'
;MSSNNVIRQPGFVIKGSQTTTRVKQSVLIDVPTTTQEALILKTTDDSSTKNLFEVQDSTDTVMASIGASGKALFQNFTDSTTGFQILDKDGGTPIFNVDTTNERVGIGNNAPAVSLEVGDATGEEIIRVSSGANSNAILSANSFSSTGNPLTQYIVAGGNNWATGVDNADSDKYKISFHITDLGTN
;
A
#
# COMPACT_ATOMS: atom_id res chain seq x y z
N MET A 1 -42.45 -39.78 -4.86
CA MET A 1 -41.27 -39.19 -5.51
C MET A 1 -41.20 -37.74 -5.06
N SER A 2 -40.25 -37.39 -4.20
CA SER A 2 -40.10 -36.02 -3.71
C SER A 2 -39.40 -35.20 -4.79
N SER A 3 -40.15 -34.34 -5.48
CA SER A 3 -39.57 -33.37 -6.40
C SER A 3 -38.86 -32.29 -5.59
N ASN A 4 -37.53 -32.29 -5.64
CA ASN A 4 -36.72 -31.16 -5.19
C ASN A 4 -37.12 -29.95 -6.02
N ASN A 5 -37.87 -29.03 -5.40
CA ASN A 5 -38.28 -27.80 -6.06
C ASN A 5 -37.06 -26.89 -6.13
N VAL A 6 -36.33 -26.94 -7.25
CA VAL A 6 -35.22 -26.02 -7.50
C VAL A 6 -35.83 -24.65 -7.81
N ILE A 7 -35.93 -23.81 -6.77
CA ILE A 7 -36.30 -22.40 -6.93
C ILE A 7 -35.11 -21.69 -7.54
N ARG A 8 -35.11 -21.52 -8.87
CA ARG A 8 -34.23 -20.57 -9.57
C ARG A 8 -34.85 -19.18 -9.45
N GLN A 9 -34.55 -18.45 -8.38
CA GLN A 9 -34.94 -17.04 -8.28
C GLN A 9 -33.85 -16.14 -8.88
N PRO A 10 -34.19 -15.18 -9.75
CA PRO A 10 -33.25 -14.16 -10.21
C PRO A 10 -32.94 -13.20 -9.05
N GLY A 11 -31.65 -13.06 -8.72
CA GLY A 11 -31.04 -11.99 -7.92
C GLY A 11 -31.78 -11.58 -6.64
N PHE A 12 -31.30 -12.03 -5.47
CA PHE A 12 -31.67 -11.41 -4.21
C PHE A 12 -31.11 -9.98 -4.17
N VAL A 13 -31.98 -8.97 -4.23
CA VAL A 13 -31.60 -7.55 -4.15
C VAL A 13 -32.18 -6.96 -2.87
N ILE A 14 -31.32 -6.55 -1.95
CA ILE A 14 -31.70 -5.68 -0.84
C ILE A 14 -31.62 -4.24 -1.33
N LYS A 15 -32.76 -3.56 -1.48
CA LYS A 15 -32.84 -2.11 -1.72
C LYS A 15 -33.40 -1.44 -0.49
N GLY A 16 -32.79 -0.37 0.00
CA GLY A 16 -33.48 0.52 0.93
C GLY A 16 -33.77 1.87 0.30
N SER A 17 -34.95 2.40 0.61
CA SER A 17 -35.43 3.69 0.14
C SER A 17 -35.16 4.75 1.20
N GLN A 18 -34.50 5.86 0.84
CA GLN A 18 -34.38 7.05 1.68
C GLN A 18 -35.23 8.16 1.08
N THR A 19 -36.27 8.61 1.79
CA THR A 19 -37.10 9.74 1.36
C THR A 19 -36.95 10.99 2.21
N THR A 20 -36.26 10.94 3.36
CA THR A 20 -35.66 12.07 4.11
C THR A 20 -35.26 11.57 5.51
N THR A 21 -34.07 11.97 5.99
CA THR A 21 -33.45 11.56 7.27
C THR A 21 -32.69 10.22 7.20
N ARG A 22 -31.37 10.27 7.47
CA ARG A 22 -30.43 9.14 7.43
C ARG A 22 -30.81 8.02 8.40
N VAL A 23 -31.64 7.07 7.99
CA VAL A 23 -31.75 5.78 8.66
C VAL A 23 -30.60 4.91 8.16
N LYS A 24 -29.72 4.46 9.07
CA LYS A 24 -28.66 3.50 8.73
C LYS A 24 -29.32 2.23 8.22
N GLN A 25 -29.14 1.90 6.95
CA GLN A 25 -29.46 0.57 6.45
C GLN A 25 -28.33 -0.35 6.87
N SER A 26 -28.66 -1.48 7.49
CA SER A 26 -27.69 -2.44 7.98
C SER A 26 -28.17 -3.83 7.63
N VAL A 27 -27.28 -4.65 7.09
CA VAL A 27 -27.50 -6.08 6.95
C VAL A 27 -26.81 -6.72 8.15
N LEU A 28 -27.60 -7.32 9.05
CA LEU A 28 -27.09 -8.04 10.21
C LEU A 28 -27.16 -9.53 9.91
N ILE A 29 -26.01 -10.21 10.02
CA ILE A 29 -25.92 -11.67 9.96
C ILE A 29 -25.45 -12.13 11.33
N ASP A 30 -26.41 -12.58 12.14
CA ASP A 30 -26.14 -13.03 13.50
C ASP A 30 -25.62 -14.48 13.50
N VAL A 31 -24.61 -14.74 14.34
CA VAL A 31 -24.09 -16.10 14.58
C VAL A 31 -24.08 -16.34 16.09
N PRO A 32 -25.08 -17.05 16.62
CA PRO A 32 -25.26 -17.17 18.07
C PRO A 32 -24.24 -18.10 18.75
N THR A 33 -23.26 -18.65 18.02
CA THR A 33 -22.32 -19.66 18.50
C THR A 33 -20.94 -19.48 17.87
N THR A 34 -19.86 -19.81 18.59
CA THR A 34 -18.47 -19.65 18.09
C THR A 34 -18.02 -20.69 17.05
N THR A 35 -18.87 -21.66 16.70
CA THR A 35 -18.52 -22.80 15.82
C THR A 35 -19.05 -22.65 14.39
N GLN A 36 -19.68 -21.53 14.05
CA GLN A 36 -20.30 -21.31 12.74
C GLN A 36 -19.71 -20.07 12.05
N GLU A 37 -19.72 -20.09 10.72
CA GLU A 37 -19.28 -18.96 9.89
C GLU A 37 -20.45 -18.00 9.66
N ALA A 38 -20.21 -16.70 9.81
CA ALA A 38 -21.24 -15.68 9.60
C ALA A 38 -21.58 -15.50 8.12
N LEU A 39 -20.56 -15.43 7.26
CA LEU A 39 -20.75 -15.22 5.84
C LEU A 39 -19.64 -15.91 5.07
N ILE A 40 -20.02 -16.72 4.09
CA ILE A 40 -19.10 -17.30 3.11
C ILE A 40 -19.44 -16.68 1.75
N LEU A 41 -18.50 -15.93 1.20
CA LEU A 41 -18.54 -15.49 -0.20
C LEU A 41 -17.61 -16.39 -1.00
N LYS A 42 -18.19 -17.37 -1.70
CA LYS A 42 -17.44 -18.33 -2.51
C LYS A 42 -17.97 -18.38 -3.93
N THR A 43 -17.07 -18.57 -4.87
CA THR A 43 -17.44 -19.09 -6.19
C THR A 43 -17.58 -20.60 -6.07
N THR A 44 -18.59 -21.16 -6.73
CA THR A 44 -18.70 -22.62 -6.96
C THR A 44 -18.19 -23.01 -8.34
N ASP A 45 -17.76 -22.02 -9.13
CA ASP A 45 -17.15 -22.17 -10.43
C ASP A 45 -15.71 -21.68 -10.36
N ASP A 46 -14.77 -22.61 -10.49
CA ASP A 46 -13.33 -22.32 -10.46
C ASP A 46 -12.89 -21.43 -11.64
N SER A 47 -13.77 -21.22 -12.64
CA SER A 47 -13.55 -20.34 -13.80
C SER A 47 -14.12 -18.93 -13.63
N SER A 48 -14.65 -18.58 -12.46
CA SER A 48 -15.23 -17.25 -12.25
C SER A 48 -14.21 -16.14 -12.49
N THR A 49 -14.54 -15.21 -13.38
CA THR A 49 -13.73 -14.02 -13.70
C THR A 49 -14.23 -12.77 -12.98
N LYS A 50 -15.28 -12.88 -12.17
CA LYS A 50 -15.90 -11.78 -11.42
C LYS A 50 -15.41 -11.74 -9.99
N ASN A 51 -15.62 -10.60 -9.34
CA ASN A 51 -15.29 -10.43 -7.93
C ASN A 51 -16.25 -11.23 -7.04
N LEU A 52 -15.75 -11.82 -5.96
CA LEU A 52 -16.55 -12.43 -4.89
C LEU A 52 -17.22 -11.37 -4.02
N PHE A 53 -16.56 -10.23 -3.88
CA PHE A 53 -17.06 -9.06 -3.17
C PHE A 53 -16.64 -7.80 -3.92
N GLU A 54 -17.53 -6.83 -4.01
CA GLU A 54 -17.29 -5.58 -4.72
C GLU A 54 -18.00 -4.42 -4.01
N VAL A 55 -17.27 -3.32 -3.85
CA VAL A 55 -17.80 -2.01 -3.44
C VAL A 55 -17.63 -1.09 -4.63
N GLN A 56 -18.75 -0.60 -5.16
CA GLN A 56 -18.79 0.30 -6.30
C GLN A 56 -19.31 1.67 -5.88
N ASP A 57 -18.94 2.71 -6.63
CA ASP A 57 -19.58 4.01 -6.53
C ASP A 57 -20.92 4.03 -7.33
N SER A 58 -21.53 5.20 -7.49
CA SER A 58 -22.77 5.33 -8.29
C SER A 58 -22.57 5.24 -9.81
N THR A 59 -21.33 5.11 -10.27
CA THR A 59 -20.95 4.98 -11.69
C THR A 59 -20.43 3.57 -12.02
N ASP A 60 -20.63 2.61 -11.11
CA ASP A 60 -20.15 1.22 -11.19
C ASP A 60 -18.61 1.08 -11.17
N THR A 61 -17.89 2.12 -10.72
CA THR A 61 -16.45 2.09 -10.51
C THR A 61 -16.11 1.35 -9.23
N VAL A 62 -15.24 0.34 -9.33
CA VAL A 62 -14.81 -0.50 -8.21
C VAL A 62 -13.85 0.24 -7.29
N MET A 63 -14.25 0.51 -6.05
CA MET A 63 -13.39 1.14 -5.03
C MET A 63 -12.70 0.12 -4.13
N ALA A 64 -13.33 -1.04 -3.92
CA ALA A 64 -12.74 -2.17 -3.22
C ALA A 64 -13.30 -3.49 -3.74
N SER A 65 -12.46 -4.51 -3.90
CA SER A 65 -12.94 -5.84 -4.28
C SER A 65 -12.06 -6.97 -3.77
N ILE A 66 -12.66 -8.15 -3.67
CA ILE A 66 -11.96 -9.43 -3.58
C ILE A 66 -12.28 -10.20 -4.86
N GLY A 67 -11.30 -10.37 -5.74
CA GLY A 67 -11.42 -11.16 -6.96
C GLY A 67 -11.62 -12.64 -6.67
N ALA A 68 -12.25 -13.38 -7.58
CA ALA A 68 -12.37 -14.84 -7.46
C ALA A 68 -11.01 -15.57 -7.39
N SER A 69 -9.94 -14.95 -7.88
CA SER A 69 -8.56 -15.44 -7.74
C SER A 69 -7.85 -15.02 -6.45
N GLY A 70 -8.54 -14.34 -5.53
CA GLY A 70 -7.99 -13.87 -4.26
C GLY A 70 -7.28 -12.51 -4.30
N LYS A 71 -7.21 -11.84 -5.47
CA LYS A 71 -6.69 -10.47 -5.56
C LYS A 71 -7.58 -9.51 -4.74
N ALA A 72 -7.00 -8.79 -3.79
CA ALA A 72 -7.63 -7.63 -3.19
C ALA A 72 -7.31 -6.36 -3.99
N LEU A 73 -8.32 -5.51 -4.21
CA LEU A 73 -8.16 -4.18 -4.79
C LEU A 73 -8.65 -3.14 -3.78
N PHE A 74 -7.90 -2.05 -3.67
CA PHE A 74 -8.32 -0.80 -3.05
C PHE A 74 -7.97 0.33 -4.01
N GLN A 75 -8.94 1.19 -4.30
CA GLN A 75 -8.76 2.30 -5.23
C GLN A 75 -9.64 3.48 -4.80
N ASN A 76 -9.03 4.65 -4.59
CA ASN A 76 -9.79 5.85 -4.30
C ASN A 76 -10.54 6.32 -5.55
N PHE A 77 -11.78 6.79 -5.37
CA PHE A 77 -12.56 7.42 -6.44
C PHE A 77 -11.95 8.77 -6.87
N THR A 78 -11.34 9.49 -5.93
CA THR A 78 -10.59 10.71 -6.15
C THR A 78 -9.29 10.61 -5.38
N ASP A 79 -8.20 11.11 -5.96
CA ASP A 79 -6.91 11.12 -5.29
C ASP A 79 -7.00 11.79 -3.91
N SER A 80 -6.23 11.26 -2.95
CA SER A 80 -6.22 11.69 -1.57
C SER A 80 -4.83 11.58 -0.98
N THR A 81 -4.44 12.57 -0.17
CA THR A 81 -3.20 12.52 0.62
C THR A 81 -3.21 11.45 1.70
N THR A 82 -4.38 10.87 1.97
CA THR A 82 -4.64 9.80 2.95
C THR A 82 -5.38 8.62 2.30
N GLY A 83 -5.09 8.34 1.01
CA GLY A 83 -5.82 7.38 0.18
C GLY A 83 -5.96 5.98 0.79
N PHE A 84 -4.93 5.50 1.47
CA PHE A 84 -5.00 4.32 2.33
C PHE A 84 -4.13 4.52 3.57
N GLN A 85 -4.69 4.26 4.76
CA GLN A 85 -3.99 4.44 6.03
C GLN A 85 -4.11 3.24 6.96
N ILE A 86 -3.02 2.92 7.65
CA ILE A 86 -3.04 2.15 8.90
C ILE A 86 -2.71 3.13 10.02
N LEU A 87 -3.71 3.41 10.85
CA LEU A 87 -3.58 4.28 12.01
C LEU A 87 -3.26 3.47 13.26
N ASP A 88 -2.65 4.11 14.23
CA ASP A 88 -2.55 3.57 15.58
C ASP A 88 -3.82 3.92 16.40
N LYS A 89 -3.72 3.81 17.73
CA LYS A 89 -4.84 4.07 18.63
C LYS A 89 -5.25 5.54 18.69
N ASP A 90 -4.31 6.47 18.58
CA ASP A 90 -4.61 7.91 18.76
C ASP A 90 -5.04 8.59 17.45
N GLY A 91 -4.73 7.97 16.31
CA GLY A 91 -5.16 8.45 15.00
C GLY A 91 -4.37 9.65 14.48
N GLY A 92 -3.23 9.96 15.09
CA GLY A 92 -2.29 11.01 14.70
C GLY A 92 -1.45 10.60 13.49
N THR A 93 -0.14 10.43 13.69
CA THR A 93 0.75 9.99 12.61
C THR A 93 0.45 8.53 12.25
N PRO A 94 0.09 8.22 10.99
CA PRO A 94 -0.20 6.87 10.57
C PRO A 94 1.06 6.00 10.60
N ILE A 95 0.88 4.72 10.90
CA ILE A 95 1.91 3.70 10.75
C ILE A 95 2.26 3.53 9.27
N PHE A 96 1.24 3.55 8.40
CA PHE A 96 1.37 3.43 6.95
C PHE A 96 0.42 4.41 6.27
N ASN A 97 0.93 5.22 5.35
CA ASN A 97 0.15 6.19 4.56
C ASN A 97 0.45 6.05 3.07
N VAL A 98 -0.59 5.88 2.26
CA VAL A 98 -0.51 5.98 0.80
C VAL A 98 -1.16 7.29 0.37
N ASP A 99 -0.35 8.19 -0.16
CA ASP A 99 -0.77 9.44 -0.77
C ASP A 99 -0.96 9.22 -2.27
N THR A 100 -2.21 9.11 -2.70
CA THR A 100 -2.56 8.91 -4.11
C THR A 100 -2.59 10.21 -4.91
N THR A 101 -2.59 11.38 -4.26
CA THR A 101 -2.47 12.68 -4.93
C THR A 101 -1.04 12.93 -5.42
N ASN A 102 -0.05 12.54 -4.63
CA ASN A 102 1.37 12.80 -4.92
C ASN A 102 2.15 11.55 -5.34
N GLU A 103 1.50 10.38 -5.38
CA GLU A 103 2.11 9.07 -5.69
C GLU A 103 3.23 8.69 -4.70
N ARG A 104 2.94 8.79 -3.39
CA ARG A 104 3.93 8.59 -2.33
C ARG A 104 3.47 7.61 -1.26
N VAL A 105 4.43 6.99 -0.60
CA VAL A 105 4.22 6.13 0.56
C VAL A 105 5.01 6.65 1.75
N GLY A 106 4.34 6.85 2.87
CA GLY A 106 4.92 7.19 4.16
C GLY A 106 4.82 6.02 5.14
N ILE A 107 5.91 5.69 5.83
CA ILE A 107 5.90 4.82 7.03
C ILE A 107 6.17 5.71 8.23
N GLY A 108 5.25 5.77 9.20
CA GLY A 108 5.40 6.71 10.33
C GLY A 108 5.42 8.19 9.92
N ASN A 109 4.84 8.53 8.76
CA ASN A 109 4.77 9.89 8.24
C ASN A 109 3.43 10.11 7.51
N ASN A 110 2.69 11.18 7.85
CA ASN A 110 1.40 11.53 7.23
C ASN A 110 1.52 12.40 5.97
N ALA A 111 2.71 12.93 5.67
CA ALA A 111 2.96 13.83 4.56
C ALA A 111 4.34 13.54 3.94
N PRO A 112 4.53 12.37 3.31
CA PRO A 112 5.78 12.04 2.64
C PRO A 112 6.13 13.10 1.57
N ALA A 113 7.38 13.57 1.58
CA ALA A 113 7.92 14.54 0.65
C ALA A 113 8.50 13.88 -0.62
N VAL A 114 8.80 12.59 -0.56
CA VAL A 114 9.37 11.78 -1.64
C VAL A 114 8.59 10.47 -1.83
N SER A 115 8.84 9.73 -2.92
CA SER A 115 8.06 8.53 -3.30
C SER A 115 7.95 7.47 -2.20
N LEU A 116 9.03 7.23 -1.45
CA LEU A 116 9.01 6.44 -0.23
C LEU A 116 9.76 7.22 0.85
N GLU A 117 9.06 7.54 1.93
CA GLU A 117 9.65 8.17 3.10
C GLU A 117 9.35 7.34 4.34
N VAL A 118 10.40 6.96 5.07
CA VAL A 118 10.27 6.34 6.38
C VAL A 118 10.56 7.44 7.39
N GLY A 119 9.51 7.96 8.03
CA GLY A 119 9.61 8.96 9.06
C GLY A 119 9.94 8.33 10.39
N ASP A 120 10.67 9.08 11.21
CA ASP A 120 10.90 8.75 12.61
C ASP A 120 10.15 9.72 13.50
N ALA A 121 9.30 9.18 14.38
CA ALA A 121 8.63 9.98 15.40
C ALA A 121 9.44 10.05 16.72
N THR A 122 10.39 9.14 16.98
CA THR A 122 11.00 8.98 18.33
C THR A 122 12.36 8.23 18.45
N GLY A 123 13.08 7.84 17.38
CA GLY A 123 14.16 6.84 17.44
C GLY A 123 15.37 7.04 16.51
N GLU A 124 16.56 6.80 17.07
CA GLU A 124 17.88 6.90 16.40
C GLU A 124 18.04 6.01 15.14
N GLU A 125 17.20 5.00 14.94
CA GLU A 125 17.28 4.04 13.83
C GLU A 125 16.00 4.01 12.99
N ILE A 126 16.10 4.49 11.75
CA ILE A 126 14.99 4.55 10.79
C ILE A 126 14.91 3.27 9.95
N ILE A 127 16.05 2.77 9.47
CA ILE A 127 16.14 1.57 8.61
C ILE A 127 17.28 0.69 9.11
N ARG A 128 16.94 -0.52 9.56
CA ARG A 128 17.92 -1.58 9.87
C ARG A 128 18.01 -2.57 8.71
N VAL A 129 19.21 -2.82 8.20
CA VAL A 129 19.49 -3.93 7.30
C VAL A 129 20.30 -4.98 8.04
N SER A 130 19.71 -6.15 8.28
CA SER A 130 20.30 -7.23 9.07
C SER A 130 20.09 -8.59 8.41
N SER A 131 21.01 -9.52 8.65
CA SER A 131 20.97 -10.89 8.17
C SER A 131 21.13 -11.88 9.33
N GLY A 132 20.73 -13.13 9.11
CA GLY A 132 20.95 -14.22 10.06
C GLY A 132 22.41 -14.67 10.15
N ALA A 133 22.67 -15.71 10.95
CA ALA A 133 24.01 -16.27 11.10
C ALA A 133 24.62 -16.68 9.73
N ASN A 134 25.92 -16.41 9.57
CA ASN A 134 26.70 -16.73 8.37
C ASN A 134 26.14 -16.15 7.05
N SER A 135 25.47 -14.99 7.09
CA SER A 135 24.85 -14.34 5.92
C SER A 135 25.22 -12.86 5.81
N ASN A 136 25.20 -12.29 4.59
CA ASN A 136 25.44 -10.86 4.37
C ASN A 136 24.14 -10.06 4.52
N ALA A 137 24.23 -8.90 5.19
CA ALA A 137 23.19 -7.87 5.17
C ALA A 137 23.61 -6.80 4.16
N ILE A 138 22.78 -6.49 3.17
CA ILE A 138 23.16 -5.61 2.06
C ILE A 138 22.13 -4.50 1.92
N LEU A 139 22.57 -3.25 2.12
CA LEU A 139 21.87 -2.06 1.62
C LEU A 139 22.47 -1.72 0.26
N SER A 140 21.64 -1.65 -0.78
CA SER A 140 22.10 -1.49 -2.17
C SER A 140 21.53 -0.21 -2.78
N ALA A 141 22.40 0.60 -3.36
CA ALA A 141 22.05 1.70 -4.26
C ALA A 141 22.38 1.27 -5.69
N ASN A 142 21.43 1.40 -6.62
CA ASN A 142 21.59 1.00 -8.02
C ASN A 142 21.14 2.13 -8.94
N SER A 143 21.88 2.32 -10.04
CA SER A 143 21.53 3.24 -11.12
C SER A 143 21.48 2.46 -12.43
N PHE A 144 20.33 2.46 -13.13
CA PHE A 144 20.09 1.62 -14.32
C PHE A 144 20.42 2.30 -15.66
N SER A 145 20.93 3.53 -15.66
CA SER A 145 21.47 4.19 -16.85
C SER A 145 22.97 3.99 -16.95
N SER A 146 23.52 3.91 -18.17
CA SER A 146 24.95 3.70 -18.43
C SER A 146 25.87 4.84 -17.97
N THR A 147 25.30 5.89 -17.38
CA THR A 147 26.00 7.07 -16.85
C THR A 147 25.54 7.46 -15.44
N GLY A 148 24.63 6.67 -14.83
CA GLY A 148 24.11 6.97 -13.52
C GLY A 148 25.03 6.45 -12.41
N ASN A 149 25.24 7.25 -11.39
CA ASN A 149 26.17 6.93 -10.29
C ASN A 149 25.38 6.40 -9.09
N PRO A 150 25.56 5.13 -8.67
CA PRO A 150 24.98 4.65 -7.42
C PRO A 150 25.76 5.24 -6.24
N LEU A 151 25.06 5.96 -5.36
CA LEU A 151 25.65 6.62 -4.20
C LEU A 151 24.75 6.54 -2.98
N THR A 152 25.34 6.72 -1.81
CA THR A 152 24.67 7.04 -0.55
C THR A 152 25.07 8.45 -0.13
N GLN A 153 24.08 9.25 0.27
CA GLN A 153 24.27 10.63 0.70
C GLN A 153 24.01 10.76 2.20
N TYR A 154 24.83 11.59 2.85
CA TYR A 154 24.71 11.99 4.24
C TYR A 154 24.39 13.48 4.28
N ILE A 155 23.18 13.83 4.70
CA ILE A 155 22.68 15.22 4.71
C ILE A 155 22.71 15.76 6.13
N VAL A 156 23.32 16.93 6.33
CA VAL A 156 23.32 17.65 7.61
C VAL A 156 22.62 18.98 7.41
N ALA A 157 21.48 19.20 8.08
CA ALA A 157 20.75 20.45 7.96
C ALA A 157 21.62 21.64 8.40
N GLY A 158 21.83 22.61 7.50
CA GLY A 158 22.70 23.77 7.75
C GLY A 158 24.20 23.45 7.80
N GLY A 159 24.59 22.20 7.51
CA GLY A 159 25.97 21.74 7.45
C GLY A 159 26.37 21.28 6.04
N ASN A 160 27.47 20.53 5.98
CA ASN A 160 27.97 19.98 4.72
C ASN A 160 27.35 18.62 4.44
N ASN A 161 27.01 18.36 3.19
CA ASN A 161 26.54 17.05 2.74
C ASN A 161 27.71 16.21 2.27
N TRP A 162 27.77 14.94 2.64
CA TRP A 162 28.81 14.02 2.17
C TRP A 162 28.19 12.93 1.31
N ALA A 163 28.96 12.33 0.43
CA ALA A 163 28.51 11.18 -0.34
C ALA A 163 29.62 10.14 -0.50
N THR A 164 29.19 8.89 -0.61
CA THR A 164 30.04 7.75 -1.01
C THR A 164 29.36 6.99 -2.13
N GLY A 165 30.08 6.56 -3.15
CA GLY A 165 29.46 5.86 -4.27
C GLY A 165 30.44 5.43 -5.34
N VAL A 166 29.91 4.96 -6.46
CA VAL A 166 30.68 4.60 -7.65
C VAL A 166 30.40 5.65 -8.73
N ASP A 167 31.46 6.19 -9.32
CA ASP A 167 31.38 6.98 -10.54
C ASP A 167 31.42 6.06 -11.75
N ASN A 168 30.25 5.80 -12.33
CA ASN A 168 30.10 4.95 -13.51
C ASN A 168 30.36 5.73 -14.81
N ALA A 169 30.55 7.04 -14.76
CA ALA A 169 30.82 7.85 -15.95
C ALA A 169 32.30 7.78 -16.39
N ASP A 170 33.22 7.35 -15.53
CA ASP A 170 34.67 7.47 -15.77
C ASP A 170 35.54 6.29 -15.30
N SER A 171 35.02 5.05 -15.41
CA SER A 171 35.68 3.75 -15.08
C SER A 171 35.38 3.20 -13.67
N ASP A 172 34.13 3.32 -13.23
CA ASP A 172 33.59 2.66 -12.03
C ASP A 172 34.43 2.92 -10.76
N LYS A 173 34.91 4.16 -10.60
CA LYS A 173 35.76 4.54 -9.47
C LYS A 173 34.91 4.71 -8.21
N TYR A 174 35.28 4.03 -7.12
CA TYR A 174 34.71 4.32 -5.81
C TYR A 174 35.22 5.68 -5.30
N LYS A 175 34.30 6.57 -4.93
CA LYS A 175 34.60 7.94 -4.49
C LYS A 175 33.95 8.24 -3.14
N ILE A 176 34.64 9.05 -2.36
CA ILE A 176 34.12 9.75 -1.17
C ILE A 176 34.23 11.23 -1.47
N SER A 177 33.14 11.99 -1.39
CA SER A 177 33.12 13.39 -1.82
C SER A 177 32.36 14.30 -0.85
N PHE A 178 32.71 15.59 -0.93
CA PHE A 178 32.08 16.69 -0.19
C PHE A 178 30.84 17.28 -0.90
N HIS A 179 30.62 16.96 -2.18
CA HIS A 179 29.35 17.19 -2.87
C HIS A 179 28.95 16.01 -3.74
N ILE A 180 27.65 15.80 -3.94
CA ILE A 180 27.13 14.73 -4.80
C ILE A 180 27.57 14.88 -6.27
N THR A 181 27.80 16.13 -6.70
CA THR A 181 28.23 16.47 -8.08
C THR A 181 29.68 16.12 -8.34
N ASP A 182 30.51 16.10 -7.29
CA ASP A 182 31.94 15.81 -7.39
C ASP A 182 32.18 14.30 -7.59
N LEU A 183 31.14 13.49 -7.47
CA LEU A 183 31.16 12.09 -7.87
C LEU A 183 31.18 11.94 -9.40
N GLY A 184 30.99 12.99 -10.21
CA GLY A 184 30.95 12.90 -11.69
C GLY A 184 31.88 13.87 -12.43
N THR A 185 32.72 14.63 -11.73
CA THR A 185 33.74 15.50 -12.35
C THR A 185 35.12 14.96 -12.01
N ASN A 186 35.93 14.72 -13.05
CA ASN A 186 37.37 14.48 -12.88
C ASN A 186 38.09 15.77 -12.47
#